data_AF-A0A235H363-F1
#
_entry.id   AF-A0A235H363-F1
#
_cell.length_a   1.000
_cell.length_b   1.000
_cell.length_c   1.000
_cell.angle_alpha   90.00
_cell.angle_beta   90.00
_cell.angle_gamma   90.00
#
_symmetry.space_group_name_H-M   'P 1'
#
loop_
_entity.id
_entity.type
_entity.pdbx_description
1 polymer ?
#
loop_
_entity_poly.entity_id
_entity_poly.type
_entity_poly.pdbx_seq_one_letter_code
_entity_poly.pdbx_strand_id
1 'polypeptide(L)'
;MASRINAWIEDELAGCRLADERLGRRLSTLLDQMAGAMGDSIPLACQDWADTKAAYRFFANERVSKVDILSGHLDSTRRRVAATSGPILVI
;
A
#
# COMPACT_ATOMS: atom_id res chain seq x y z
N MET A 1 19.45 -2.92 -0.32
CA MET A 1 19.21 -2.91 1.14
C MET A 1 17.82 -2.30 1.34
N ALA A 2 16.83 -3.09 1.75
CA ALA A 2 15.46 -2.59 1.88
C ALA A 2 15.40 -1.52 2.97
N SER A 3 14.79 -0.37 2.66
CA SER A 3 14.48 0.66 3.66
C SER A 3 13.52 0.08 4.71
N ARG A 4 13.59 0.57 5.95
CA ARG A 4 12.63 0.22 7.01
C ARG A 4 11.17 0.44 6.56
N ILE A 5 10.95 1.44 5.71
CA ILE A 5 9.65 1.76 5.11
C ILE A 5 9.18 0.63 4.18
N ASN A 6 10.07 0.10 3.33
CA ASN A 6 9.74 -1.01 2.44
C ASN A 6 9.38 -2.28 3.21
N ALA A 7 10.13 -2.63 4.26
CA ALA A 7 9.79 -3.79 5.09
C ALA A 7 8.42 -3.65 5.77
N TRP A 8 8.10 -2.46 6.29
CA TRP A 8 6.78 -2.18 6.86
C TRP A 8 5.67 -2.26 5.80
N ILE A 9 5.88 -1.70 4.60
CA ILE A 9 4.92 -1.78 3.49
C ILE A 9 4.65 -3.24 3.12
N GLU A 10 5.68 -4.08 3.00
CA GLU A 10 5.52 -5.49 2.69
C GLU A 10 4.67 -6.21 3.76
N ASP A 11 4.91 -5.94 5.03
CA ASP A 11 4.14 -6.52 6.15
C ASP A 11 2.67 -6.06 6.14
N GLU A 12 2.42 -4.78 5.83
CA GLU A 12 1.07 -4.24 5.70
C GLU A 12 0.34 -4.81 4.48
N LEU A 13 1.05 -5.09 3.38
CA LEU A 13 0.48 -5.62 2.16
C LEU A 13 0.40 -7.15 2.12
N ALA A 14 1.00 -7.87 3.07
CA ALA A 14 1.08 -9.32 3.05
C ALA A 14 -0.29 -10.03 2.94
N GLY A 15 -1.36 -9.41 3.43
CA GLY A 15 -2.72 -9.93 3.34
C GLY A 15 -3.51 -9.51 2.08
N CYS A 16 -2.95 -8.65 1.23
CA CYS A 16 -3.63 -8.15 0.03
C CYS A 16 -3.84 -9.26 -1.00
N ARG A 17 -5.09 -9.46 -1.40
CA ARG A 17 -5.47 -10.45 -2.42
C ARG A 17 -5.76 -9.76 -3.75
N LEU A 18 -4.71 -9.49 -4.51
CA LEU A 18 -4.83 -8.90 -5.85
C LEU A 18 -4.91 -9.98 -6.92
N ALA A 19 -5.51 -9.63 -8.06
CA ALA A 19 -5.80 -10.59 -9.13
C ALA A 19 -4.55 -11.22 -9.78
N ASP A 20 -3.38 -10.60 -9.66
CA ASP A 20 -2.09 -11.21 -10.01
C ASP A 20 -0.92 -10.52 -9.30
N GLU A 21 0.23 -11.20 -9.23
CA GLU A 21 1.41 -10.72 -8.49
C GLU A 21 1.99 -9.42 -9.04
N ARG A 22 1.80 -9.11 -10.33
CA ARG A 22 2.33 -7.86 -10.91
C ARG A 22 1.61 -6.66 -10.31
N LEU A 23 0.33 -6.82 -9.98
CA LEU A 23 -0.45 -5.81 -9.24
C LEU A 23 0.09 -5.64 -7.83
N GLY A 24 0.43 -6.73 -7.13
CA GLY A 24 1.06 -6.67 -5.80
C GLY A 24 2.39 -5.93 -5.81
N ARG A 25 3.28 -6.28 -6.74
CA ARG A 25 4.57 -5.57 -6.90
C ARG A 25 4.36 -4.09 -7.22
N ARG A 26 3.41 -3.77 -8.11
CA ARG A 26 3.09 -2.38 -8.45
C ARG A 26 2.56 -1.60 -7.25
N LEU A 27 1.67 -2.19 -6.45
CA LEU A 27 1.15 -1.57 -5.23
C LEU A 27 2.27 -1.26 -4.24
N SER A 28 3.18 -2.20 -4.02
CA SER A 28 4.35 -1.98 -3.14
C SER A 28 5.22 -0.82 -3.62
N THR A 29 5.54 -0.76 -4.92
CA THR A 29 6.32 0.36 -5.48
C THR A 29 5.61 1.70 -5.32
N LEU A 30 4.30 1.75 -5.57
CA LEU A 30 3.51 2.98 -5.42
C LEU A 30 3.49 3.45 -3.96
N LEU A 31 3.32 2.53 -3.00
CA LEU A 31 3.35 2.90 -1.58
C LEU A 31 4.72 3.38 -1.12
N ASP A 32 5.82 2.81 -1.63
CA ASP A 32 7.17 3.26 -1.30
C ASP A 32 7.42 4.69 -1.82
N GLN A 33 7.02 4.96 -3.07
CA GLN A 33 7.07 6.31 -3.67
C GLN A 33 6.23 7.33 -2.87
N MET A 34 4.99 6.96 -2.52
CA MET A 34 4.10 7.84 -1.77
C MET A 34 4.56 8.06 -0.32
N ALA A 35 5.12 7.04 0.33
CA ALA A 35 5.67 7.16 1.68
C ALA A 35 6.86 8.12 1.74
N GLY A 36 7.65 8.21 0.66
CA GLY A 36 8.73 9.19 0.52
C GLY A 36 8.27 10.62 0.24
N ALA A 37 7.02 10.81 -0.18
CA ALA A 37 6.46 12.09 -0.66
C ALA A 37 5.05 12.33 -0.06
N MET A 38 4.91 12.13 1.25
CA MET A 38 3.60 12.23 1.92
C MET A 38 2.99 13.63 1.76
N GLY A 39 1.75 13.68 1.24
CA GLY A 39 1.02 14.92 1.00
C GLY A 39 1.18 15.47 -0.43
N ASP A 40 2.12 14.94 -1.20
CA ASP A 40 2.30 15.32 -2.60
C ASP A 40 1.26 14.65 -3.50
N SER A 41 1.02 15.28 -4.65
CA SER A 41 0.19 14.69 -5.71
C SER A 41 0.85 13.44 -6.30
N ILE A 42 0.07 12.52 -6.88
CA ILE A 42 0.61 11.30 -7.55
C ILE A 42 1.72 11.62 -8.58
N PRO A 43 1.57 12.63 -9.48
CA PRO A 43 2.64 12.98 -10.40
C PRO A 43 3.94 13.41 -9.70
N LEU A 44 3.80 14.14 -8.58
CA LEU A 44 4.93 14.60 -7.80
C LEU A 44 5.56 13.46 -6.99
N ALA A 45 4.79 12.53 -6.44
CA ALA A 45 5.35 11.35 -5.75
C ALA A 45 6.08 10.39 -6.72
N CYS A 46 5.60 10.23 -7.95
CA CYS A 46 6.19 9.30 -8.92
C CYS A 46 7.44 9.85 -9.62
N GLN A 47 7.66 11.18 -9.66
CA GLN A 47 8.86 11.85 -10.22
C GLN A 47 9.22 11.53 -11.70
N ASP A 48 8.46 10.68 -12.39
CA ASP A 48 8.57 10.37 -13.81
C ASP A 48 7.20 10.14 -14.45
N TRP A 49 7.09 10.42 -15.75
CA TRP A 49 5.84 10.31 -16.50
C TRP A 49 5.36 8.88 -16.71
N ALA A 50 6.26 7.92 -16.95
CA ALA A 50 5.91 6.53 -17.12
C ALA A 50 5.33 5.95 -15.83
N ASP A 51 5.93 6.27 -14.69
CA ASP A 51 5.44 5.84 -13.37
C ASP A 51 4.14 6.52 -12.98
N THR A 52 4.00 7.82 -13.26
CA THR A 52 2.73 8.55 -13.08
C THR A 52 1.60 7.88 -13.87
N LYS A 53 1.84 7.54 -15.14
CA LYS A 53 0.87 6.81 -15.96
C LYS A 53 0.56 5.42 -15.42
N ALA A 54 1.58 4.71 -14.92
CA ALA A 54 1.39 3.39 -14.32
C ALA A 54 0.53 3.48 -13.05
N ALA A 55 0.73 4.51 -12.22
CA ALA A 55 -0.08 4.77 -11.03
C ALA A 55 -1.56 4.97 -11.40
N TYR A 56 -1.85 5.89 -12.33
CA TYR A 56 -3.22 6.12 -12.77
C TYR A 56 -3.86 4.88 -13.39
N ARG A 57 -3.13 4.13 -14.22
CA ARG A 57 -3.62 2.86 -14.78
C ARG A 57 -3.87 1.80 -13.72
N PHE A 58 -3.06 1.77 -12.66
CA PHE A 58 -3.25 0.85 -11.55
C PHE A 58 -4.54 1.17 -10.80
N PHE A 59 -4.77 2.44 -10.45
CA PHE A 59 -5.99 2.85 -9.73
C PHE A 59 -7.27 2.79 -10.58
N ALA A 60 -7.14 2.93 -11.91
CA ALA A 60 -8.25 2.78 -12.85
C ALA A 60 -8.48 1.33 -13.32
N ASN A 61 -7.70 0.36 -12.82
CA ASN A 61 -7.80 -1.03 -13.23
C ASN A 61 -9.01 -1.71 -12.57
N GLU A 62 -9.95 -2.19 -13.37
CA GLU A 62 -11.15 -2.90 -12.88
C GLU A 62 -10.83 -4.18 -12.08
N ARG A 63 -9.64 -4.76 -12.26
CA ARG A 63 -9.14 -5.92 -11.49
C ARG A 63 -8.54 -5.53 -10.13
N VAL A 64 -8.55 -4.24 -9.79
CA VAL A 64 -8.06 -3.69 -8.52
C VAL A 64 -9.20 -2.94 -7.85
N SER A 65 -9.70 -3.46 -6.73
CA SER A 65 -10.67 -2.73 -5.91
C SER A 65 -10.02 -2.09 -4.69
N LYS A 66 -10.70 -1.08 -4.13
CA LYS A 66 -10.32 -0.50 -2.82
C LYS A 66 -10.26 -1.57 -1.73
N VAL A 67 -11.15 -2.55 -1.77
CA VAL A 67 -11.19 -3.64 -0.78
C VAL A 67 -9.91 -4.48 -0.88
N ASP A 68 -9.46 -4.80 -2.10
CA ASP A 68 -8.25 -5.59 -2.31
C ASP A 68 -7.01 -4.85 -1.79
N ILE A 69 -6.92 -3.54 -2.06
CA ILE A 69 -5.83 -2.67 -1.57
C ILE A 69 -5.83 -2.60 -0.03
N LEU A 70 -6.99 -2.42 0.61
CA LEU A 70 -7.06 -2.23 2.07
C LEU A 70 -7.05 -3.53 2.86
N SER A 71 -7.37 -4.67 2.25
CA SER A 71 -7.51 -5.96 2.94
C SER A 71 -6.27 -6.34 3.76
N GLY A 72 -5.07 -6.19 3.19
CA GLY A 72 -3.81 -6.45 3.90
C GLY A 72 -3.61 -5.54 5.11
N HIS A 73 -3.82 -4.24 4.93
CA HIS A 73 -3.66 -3.25 6.00
C HIS A 73 -4.66 -3.49 7.15
N LEU A 74 -5.90 -3.87 6.82
CA LEU A 74 -6.92 -4.22 7.81
C LEU A 74 -6.52 -5.49 8.58
N ASP A 75 -5.99 -6.50 7.91
CA ASP A 75 -5.51 -7.72 8.57
C ASP A 75 -4.28 -7.46 9.45
N SER A 76 -3.36 -6.59 9.01
CA SER A 76 -2.22 -6.14 9.82
C SER A 76 -2.69 -5.38 11.06
N THR A 77 -3.68 -4.50 10.89
CA THR A 77 -4.30 -3.75 11.99
C THR A 77 -5.00 -4.68 12.98
N ARG A 78 -5.75 -5.69 12.51
CA ARG A 78 -6.37 -6.72 13.37
C ARG A 78 -5.32 -7.48 14.17
N ARG A 79 -4.20 -7.87 13.54
CA ARG A 79 -3.08 -8.55 14.22
C ARG A 79 -2.49 -7.68 15.34
N ARG A 80 -2.25 -6.39 15.09
CA ARG A 80 -1.76 -5.44 16.11
C ARG A 80 -2.76 -5.27 17.26
N VAL A 81 -4.04 -5.13 16.95
CA VAL A 81 -5.13 -5.03 17.94
C VAL A 81 -5.17 -6.28 18.82
N ALA A 82 -5.13 -7.48 18.23
CA ALA A 82 -5.16 -8.74 18.98
C ALA A 82 -3.92 -8.94 19.88
N ALA A 83 -2.77 -8.37 19.49
CA ALA A 83 -1.54 -8.40 20.28
C ALA A 83 -1.48 -7.32 21.38
N THR A 84 -2.43 -6.39 21.42
CA THR A 84 -2.43 -5.28 22.39
C THR A 84 -3.26 -5.64 23.62
N SER A 85 -2.65 -5.51 24.80
CA SER A 85 -3.33 -5.65 26.08
C SER A 85 -3.74 -4.28 26.63
N GLY A 86 -4.94 -4.21 27.23
CA GLY A 86 -5.46 -2.97 27.81
C GLY A 86 -6.41 -2.21 26.86
N PRO A 87 -6.81 -0.98 27.22
CA PRO A 87 -7.76 -0.21 26.42
C PRO A 87 -7.18 0.19 25.06
N ILE A 88 -8.02 0.13 24.03
CA ILE A 88 -7.70 0.57 22.67
C ILE A 88 -8.51 1.83 22.37
N LEU A 89 -7.81 2.91 21.98
CA LEU A 89 -8.44 4.15 21.53
C LEU A 89 -8.69 4.09 20.03
N VAL A 90 -9.92 4.36 19.62
CA VAL A 90 -10.33 4.52 18.21
C VAL A 90 -10.80 5.96 18.02
N ILE A 91 -10.14 6.69 17.13
CA ILE A 91 -10.43 8.10 16.77
C ILE A 91 -10.72 8.24 15.29
#